data_AF-A0ABD0NLV8-F1
#
_entry.id   AF-A0ABD0NLV8-F1
#
_cell.length_a   1.000
_cell.length_b   1.000
_cell.length_c   1.000
_cell.angle_alpha   90.00
_cell.angle_beta   90.00
_cell.angle_gamma   90.00
#
_symmetry.space_group_name_H-M   'P 1'
#
loop_
_entity.id
_entity.type
_entity.pdbx_description
1 polymer ?
#
loop_
_entity_poly.entity_id
_entity_poly.type
_entity_poly.pdbx_seq_one_letter_code
_entity_poly.pdbx_strand_id
1 'polypeptide(L)' 'EIERRGMEEVGIYRVSGVATDIQALKTAFDTNNKDVSVMMSEMDVNAIAGTLKLYFRELPEPLFTDELYPNFAGGI' A
#
# COMPACT_ATOMS: atom_id res chain seq x y z
N GLU A 1 3.76 -8.97 5.66
CA GLU A 1 2.31 -9.30 5.65
C GLU A 1 1.75 -9.74 4.31
N ILE A 2 1.74 -8.91 3.26
CA ILE A 2 1.09 -9.31 2.00
C ILE A 2 1.70 -10.61 1.43
N GLU A 3 3.02 -10.72 1.38
CA GLU A 3 3.71 -11.95 0.95
C GLU A 3 3.44 -13.15 1.87
N ARG A 4 3.18 -12.91 3.16
CA ARG A 4 2.99 -13.96 4.17
C ARG A 4 1.62 -14.63 4.08
N ARG A 5 0.57 -13.86 3.77
CA ARG A 5 -0.83 -14.33 3.85
C ARG A 5 -1.71 -13.97 2.64
N GLY A 6 -1.24 -13.12 1.74
CA GLY A 6 -2.02 -12.57 0.63
C GLY A 6 -1.69 -13.16 -0.74
N MET A 7 -0.72 -14.07 -0.84
CA MET A 7 -0.30 -14.61 -2.14
C MET A 7 -1.34 -15.55 -2.78
N GLU A 8 -2.20 -16.15 -1.96
CA GLU A 8 -3.33 -16.99 -2.41
C GLU A 8 -4.65 -16.21 -2.46
N GLU A 9 -4.65 -14.93 -2.04
CA GLU A 9 -5.85 -14.09 -2.04
C GLU A 9 -6.26 -13.71 -3.46
N VAL A 10 -7.50 -14.00 -3.83
CA VAL A 10 -8.02 -13.76 -5.18
C VAL A 10 -8.10 -12.26 -5.45
N GLY A 11 -7.26 -11.80 -6.35
CA GLY A 11 -7.25 -10.39 -6.75
C GLY A 11 -6.55 -9.48 -5.76
N ILE A 12 -5.55 -9.99 -5.02
CA ILE A 12 -4.62 -9.15 -4.25
C ILE A 12 -4.11 -7.98 -5.11
N TYR A 13 -4.05 -6.79 -4.51
CA TYR A 13 -3.81 -5.49 -5.17
C TYR A 13 -4.91 -4.98 -6.11
N ARG A 14 -5.79 -5.83 -6.66
CA ARG A 14 -6.93 -5.42 -7.50
C ARG A 14 -8.17 -5.11 -6.68
N VAL A 15 -8.53 -5.99 -5.74
CA VAL A 15 -9.66 -5.81 -4.83
C VAL A 15 -9.31 -4.72 -3.80
N SER A 16 -10.28 -3.86 -3.50
CA SER A 16 -10.11 -2.82 -2.49
C SER A 16 -10.43 -3.38 -1.11
N GLY A 17 -9.55 -3.15 -0.15
CA GLY A 17 -9.86 -3.34 1.26
C GLY A 17 -10.81 -2.26 1.78
N VAL A 18 -11.24 -2.42 3.03
CA VAL A 18 -12.13 -1.46 3.72
C VAL A 18 -11.40 -0.12 3.89
N ALA A 19 -12.05 0.97 3.44
CA ALA A 19 -11.44 2.30 3.43
C ALA A 19 -11.03 2.81 4.82
N THR A 20 -11.83 2.49 5.85
CA THR A 20 -11.51 2.87 7.25
C THR A 20 -10.26 2.18 7.75
N ASP A 21 -10.04 0.92 7.39
CA ASP A 21 -8.86 0.14 7.81
C ASP A 21 -7.60 0.66 7.11
N ILE A 22 -7.71 0.99 5.81
CA ILE A 22 -6.63 1.64 5.05
C ILE A 22 -6.24 2.96 5.72
N GLN A 23 -7.22 3.78 6.08
CA GLN A 23 -6.96 5.08 6.71
C GLN A 23 -6.39 4.92 8.13
N ALA A 24 -6.86 3.93 8.90
CA ALA A 24 -6.35 3.63 10.24
C ALA A 24 -4.87 3.19 10.18
N LEU A 25 -4.52 2.30 9.22
CA LEU A 25 -3.13 1.88 9.01
C LEU A 25 -2.25 3.05 8.57
N LYS A 26 -2.72 3.89 7.64
CA LYS A 26 -1.99 5.10 7.24
C LYS A 26 -1.66 5.97 8.46
N THR A 27 -2.66 6.30 9.27
CA THR A 27 -2.45 7.11 10.48
C THR A 27 -1.51 6.42 11.48
N ALA A 28 -1.57 5.10 11.63
CA ALA A 28 -0.64 4.36 12.47
C ALA A 28 0.81 4.45 11.97
N PHE A 29 1.04 4.38 10.65
CA PHE A 29 2.35 4.59 10.05
C PHE A 29 2.83 6.04 10.23
N ASP A 30 2.00 7.03 9.93
CA ASP A 30 2.35 8.46 10.01
C ASP A 30 2.73 8.89 11.44
N THR A 31 2.12 8.25 12.45
CA THR A 31 2.37 8.52 13.88
C THR A 31 3.46 7.64 14.48
N ASN A 32 4.13 6.81 13.69
CA ASN A 32 5.15 5.85 14.13
C ASN A 32 4.64 4.97 15.28
N ASN A 33 3.40 4.49 15.17
CA ASN A 33 2.77 3.64 16.16
C ASN A 33 3.54 2.31 16.29
N LYS A 34 3.99 1.98 17.50
CA LYS A 34 4.77 0.76 17.78
C LYS A 34 3.98 -0.53 17.56
N ASP A 35 2.65 -0.45 17.59
CA ASP A 35 1.75 -1.59 17.47
C ASP A 35 1.25 -1.81 16.02
N VAL A 36 1.76 -1.04 15.05
CA VAL A 36 1.32 -1.14 13.65
C VAL A 36 1.49 -2.56 13.08
N SER A 37 2.53 -3.28 13.50
CA SER A 37 2.75 -4.68 13.11
C SER A 37 1.65 -5.63 13.61
N VAL A 38 1.15 -5.39 14.83
CA VAL A 38 0.03 -6.15 15.42
C VAL A 38 -1.26 -5.81 14.70
N MET A 39 -1.54 -4.51 14.49
CA MET A 39 -2.72 -4.05 13.73
C MET A 39 -2.77 -4.69 12.34
N MET A 40 -1.65 -4.70 11.61
CA MET A 40 -1.55 -5.35 10.31
C MET A 40 -1.84 -6.85 10.37
N SER A 41 -1.45 -7.55 11.44
CA SER A 41 -1.70 -8.98 11.56
C SER A 41 -3.19 -9.34 11.72
N GLU A 42 -3.99 -8.40 12.23
CA GLU A 42 -5.43 -8.57 12.51
C GLU A 42 -6.35 -8.08 11.38
N MET A 43 -5.89 -7.13 10.55
CA MET A 43 -6.70 -6.54 9.47
C MET A 43 -6.82 -7.41 8.23
N ASP A 44 -7.67 -7.06 7.28
CA ASP A 44 -7.77 -7.74 5.97
C ASP A 44 -6.51 -7.49 5.10
N VAL A 45 -6.09 -8.46 4.29
CA VAL A 45 -4.88 -8.32 3.46
C VAL A 45 -5.05 -7.33 2.31
N ASN A 46 -6.27 -7.15 1.81
CA ASN A 46 -6.61 -6.13 0.82
C ASN A 46 -6.57 -4.73 1.43
N ALA A 47 -6.79 -4.59 2.74
CA ALA A 47 -6.58 -3.32 3.44
C ALA A 47 -5.09 -2.98 3.51
N ILE A 48 -4.22 -3.94 3.85
CA ILE A 48 -2.76 -3.72 3.82
C ILE A 48 -2.27 -3.37 2.42
N ALA A 49 -2.71 -4.11 1.40
CA ALA A 49 -2.39 -3.80 0.01
C ALA A 49 -2.92 -2.40 -0.40
N GLY A 50 -4.10 -2.03 0.09
CA GLY A 50 -4.67 -0.69 -0.03
C GLY A 50 -3.78 0.39 0.56
N THR A 51 -3.27 0.19 1.76
CA THR A 51 -2.35 1.12 2.43
C THR A 51 -1.04 1.28 1.67
N LEU A 52 -0.46 0.20 1.14
CA LEU A 52 0.75 0.28 0.32
C LEU A 52 0.51 1.07 -0.99
N LYS A 53 -0.64 0.85 -1.65
CA LYS A 53 -1.03 1.64 -2.83
C LYS A 53 -1.22 3.10 -2.48
N LEU A 54 -1.83 3.41 -1.33
CA LEU A 54 -2.03 4.76 -0.85
C LEU A 54 -0.70 5.48 -0.61
N TYR A 55 0.26 4.80 0.03
CA TYR A 55 1.60 5.33 0.27
C TYR A 55 2.25 5.84 -1.02
N PHE A 56 2.32 5.01 -2.07
CA PHE A 56 2.90 5.43 -3.35
C PHE A 56 2.14 6.58 -4.02
N ARG A 57 0.80 6.63 -3.85
CA ARG A 57 -0.04 7.68 -4.42
C ARG A 57 0.14 9.03 -3.73
N GLU A 58 0.49 9.03 -2.45
CA GLU A 58 0.64 10.24 -1.64
C GLU A 58 2.08 10.76 -1.56
N LEU A 59 3.05 10.09 -2.20
CA LEU A 59 4.41 10.59 -2.27
C LEU A 59 4.44 11.98 -2.93
N PRO A 60 5.23 12.94 -2.40
CA PRO A 60 5.39 14.26 -3.01
C PRO A 60 5.90 14.20 -4.45
N GLU A 61 6.74 13.21 -4.74
CA GLU A 61 7.23 12.86 -6.07
C GLU A 61 6.83 11.41 -6.36
N PRO A 62 6.24 11.10 -7.53
CA PRO A 62 5.85 9.74 -7.86
C PRO A 62 7.05 8.80 -7.93
N LEU A 63 6.82 7.52 -7.64
CA LEU A 63 7.86 6.48 -7.71
C LEU A 63 8.56 6.44 -9.08
N PHE A 64 7.79 6.64 -10.16
CA PHE A 64 8.31 6.94 -11.49
C PHE A 64 8.44 8.45 -11.60
N THR A 65 9.59 8.98 -11.20
CA THR A 65 9.83 10.43 -11.11
C THR A 65 9.55 11.12 -12.44
N ASP A 66 9.11 12.39 -12.38
CA ASP A 66 8.76 13.15 -13.58
C ASP A 66 9.96 13.31 -14.52
N GLU A 67 11.17 13.41 -13.96
CA GLU A 67 12.43 13.49 -14.72
C GLU A 67 12.67 12.24 -15.57
N LEU A 68 12.42 11.06 -15.00
CA LEU A 68 12.69 9.78 -15.65
C LEU A 68 11.47 9.25 -16.41
N TYR A 69 10.28 9.83 -16.23
CA TYR A 69 9.05 9.40 -16.88
C TYR A 69 9.17 9.28 -18.40
N PRO A 70 9.80 10.22 -19.14
CA PRO A 70 10.03 10.05 -20.58
C PRO A 70 10.81 8.78 -20.94
N ASN A 71 11.78 8.37 -20.11
CA ASN A 71 12.58 7.15 -20.31
C ASN A 71 11.74 5.89 -20.06
N PHE A 72 10.76 5.95 -19.16
CA PHE A 72 9.84 4.84 -18.90
C PHE A 72 8.73 4.76 -19.96
N ALA A 73 8.17 5.90 -20.37
CA ALA A 73 7.04 5.99 -21.29
C ALA A 73 7.42 5.79 -22.76
N GLY A 74 8.68 6.08 -23.13
CA GLY A 74 9.18 5.92 -24.49
C GLY A 74 9.21 4.48 -25.00
N GLY A 75 9.20 3.49 -24.10
CA GLY A 75 9.39 2.08 -24.45
C GLY A 75 10.82 1.79 -24.94
N ILE A 76 11.22 0.53 -24.81
CA ILE A 76 12.42 -0.03 -25.45
C ILE A 76 12.29 -0.07 -26.96
#